data_AF-A0A1I7IHK8-F1
#
_entry.id   AF-A0A1I7IHK8-F1
#
_cell.length_a   1.000
_cell.length_b   1.000
_cell.length_c   1.000
_cell.angle_alpha   90.00
_cell.angle_beta   90.00
_cell.angle_gamma   90.00
#
_symmetry.space_group_name_H-M   'P 1'
#
loop_
_entity.id
_entity.type
_entity.pdbx_description
1 polymer ?
#
loop_
_entity_poly.entity_id
_entity_poly.type
_entity_poly.pdbx_seq_one_letter_code
_entity_poly.pdbx_strand_id
1 'polypeptide(L)'
;MRISILAFLLFSSITFANPITVKVSFDTKTAIQFSEGVFKIKETNEELIISKLEDFEITLPEKGKYEFSFVSEGFTAYTIYPVRMNARKNTIIIRLEETHFQKKEVASKPETVNHFIFNGFTNDISDAWKVFYDKYGVSKITENCVVDPFSYRKAVEQNQKMYNQLTQKFGKDWIEDLPEIPFGLRDLISEAKSKN
;
A
#
# COMPACT_ATOMS: atom_id res chain seq x y z
N MET A 1 65.64 29.83 11.03
CA MET A 1 64.72 29.30 10.02
C MET A 1 63.30 29.39 10.57
N ARG A 2 62.51 30.39 10.16
CA ARG A 2 61.13 30.61 10.66
C ARG A 2 60.16 29.97 9.65
N ILE A 3 59.49 28.90 10.05
CA ILE A 3 58.46 28.24 9.24
C ILE A 3 57.14 28.99 9.50
N SER A 4 56.69 29.79 8.54
CA SER A 4 55.35 30.37 8.57
C SER A 4 54.38 29.34 8.00
N ILE A 5 53.54 28.75 8.84
CA ILE A 5 52.47 27.85 8.42
C ILE A 5 51.27 28.71 8.03
N LEU A 6 51.04 28.84 6.73
CA LEU A 6 49.85 29.50 6.17
C LEU A 6 48.69 28.49 6.23
N ALA A 7 47.83 28.62 7.25
CA ALA A 7 46.63 27.81 7.37
C ALA A 7 45.58 28.26 6.35
N PHE A 8 45.42 27.48 5.28
CA PHE A 8 44.37 27.70 4.28
C PHE A 8 43.05 27.13 4.82
N LEU A 9 42.24 27.98 5.46
CA LEU A 9 40.90 27.62 5.89
C LEU A 9 39.99 27.52 4.65
N LEU A 10 39.79 26.29 4.17
CA LEU A 10 38.78 25.97 3.16
C LEU A 10 37.40 26.18 3.78
N PHE A 11 36.84 27.38 3.61
CA PHE A 11 35.42 27.61 3.81
C PHE A 11 34.66 26.93 2.66
N SER A 12 34.27 25.67 2.87
CA SER A 12 33.27 25.04 2.00
C SER A 12 31.95 25.78 2.19
N SER A 13 31.55 26.56 1.19
CA SER A 13 30.23 27.18 1.15
C SER A 13 29.20 26.05 1.15
N ILE A 14 28.45 25.90 2.25
CA ILE A 14 27.31 24.99 2.32
C ILE A 14 26.26 25.58 1.39
N THR A 15 26.24 25.11 0.14
CA THR A 15 25.22 25.53 -0.82
C THR A 15 23.96 24.77 -0.46
N PHE A 16 23.04 25.43 0.24
CA PHE A 16 21.71 24.89 0.47
C PHE A 16 21.03 24.74 -0.88
N ALA A 17 20.65 23.51 -1.23
CA ALA A 17 19.97 23.25 -2.48
C ALA A 17 18.61 23.98 -2.48
N ASN A 18 18.27 24.61 -3.61
CA ASN A 18 17.05 25.41 -3.70
C ASN A 18 15.84 24.49 -3.89
N PRO A 19 14.83 24.58 -3.00
CA PRO A 19 13.62 23.77 -3.12
C PRO A 19 12.85 24.11 -4.39
N ILE A 20 12.11 23.14 -4.91
CA ILE A 20 11.27 23.32 -6.10
C ILE A 20 9.81 22.96 -5.77
N THR A 21 8.90 23.85 -6.16
CA THR A 21 7.45 23.61 -6.10
C THR A 21 7.03 22.76 -7.29
N VAL A 22 6.31 21.67 -7.02
CA VAL A 22 5.81 20.72 -8.00
C VAL A 22 4.31 20.68 -7.96
N LYS A 23 3.69 20.79 -9.14
CA LYS A 23 2.25 20.70 -9.32
C LYS A 23 1.85 19.26 -9.57
N VAL A 24 0.89 18.77 -8.81
CA VAL A 24 0.29 17.45 -8.98
C VAL A 24 -1.15 17.65 -9.42
N SER A 25 -1.51 16.98 -10.51
CA SER A 25 -2.84 17.09 -11.14
C SER A 25 -3.41 15.72 -11.44
N PHE A 26 -4.73 15.61 -11.51
CA PHE A 26 -5.43 14.36 -11.77
C PHE A 26 -6.07 14.37 -13.17
N ASP A 27 -5.81 13.31 -13.94
CA ASP A 27 -6.47 13.04 -15.23
C ASP A 27 -7.37 11.81 -15.04
N THR A 28 -8.67 12.04 -14.85
CA THR A 28 -9.66 10.99 -14.62
C THR A 28 -10.76 11.03 -15.69
N LYS A 29 -11.12 9.85 -16.21
CA LYS A 29 -12.19 9.67 -17.21
C LYS A 29 -13.25 8.65 -16.76
N THR A 30 -13.26 8.34 -15.46
CA THR A 30 -14.10 7.30 -14.86
C THR A 30 -15.42 7.84 -14.32
N ALA A 31 -16.43 6.97 -14.25
CA ALA A 31 -17.67 7.22 -13.50
C ALA A 31 -17.62 6.68 -12.06
N ILE A 32 -16.56 5.94 -11.68
CA ILE A 32 -16.36 5.40 -10.34
C ILE A 32 -16.07 6.54 -9.38
N GLN A 33 -16.79 6.56 -8.25
CA GLN A 33 -16.58 7.55 -7.21
C GLN A 33 -15.21 7.32 -6.55
N PHE A 34 -14.38 8.36 -6.54
CA PHE A 34 -13.13 8.37 -5.79
C PHE A 34 -13.42 8.53 -4.28
N SER A 35 -12.79 7.68 -3.46
CA SER A 35 -12.86 7.74 -2.00
C SER A 35 -11.57 8.29 -1.41
N GLU A 36 -10.46 7.59 -1.63
CA GLU A 36 -9.14 7.94 -1.13
C GLU A 36 -8.02 7.35 -1.98
N GLY A 37 -6.86 7.98 -1.91
CA GLY A 37 -5.62 7.46 -2.44
C GLY A 37 -4.43 8.01 -1.68
N VAL A 38 -3.26 7.45 -1.92
CA VAL A 38 -2.03 7.87 -1.26
C VAL A 38 -0.97 8.12 -2.30
N PHE A 39 -0.42 9.31 -2.25
CA PHE A 39 0.70 9.76 -3.06
C PHE A 39 2.00 9.58 -2.28
N LYS A 40 3.02 9.00 -2.90
CA LYS A 40 4.32 8.75 -2.25
C LYS A 40 5.47 9.33 -3.06
N ILE A 41 6.43 9.90 -2.34
CA ILE A 41 7.73 10.35 -2.86
C ILE A 41 8.80 9.42 -2.28
N LYS A 42 9.41 8.60 -3.12
CA LYS A 42 10.28 7.51 -2.65
C LYS A 42 11.53 7.99 -1.93
N GLU A 43 12.16 9.06 -2.42
CA GLU A 43 13.43 9.56 -1.92
C GLU A 43 13.31 10.24 -0.55
N THR A 44 12.16 10.85 -0.26
CA THR A 44 11.88 11.49 1.03
C THR A 44 11.11 10.59 1.99
N ASN A 45 10.62 9.45 1.51
CA ASN A 45 9.69 8.57 2.22
C ASN A 45 8.44 9.30 2.74
N GLU A 46 8.04 10.35 2.01
CA GLU A 46 6.87 11.15 2.33
C GLU A 46 5.62 10.52 1.71
N GLU A 47 4.55 10.45 2.51
CA GLU A 47 3.24 9.96 2.08
C GLU A 47 2.17 11.03 2.33
N LEU A 48 1.33 11.24 1.34
CA LEU A 48 0.25 12.23 1.37
C LEU A 48 -1.07 11.49 1.11
N ILE A 49 -2.00 11.58 2.06
CA ILE A 49 -3.35 11.02 1.92
C ILE A 49 -4.19 12.02 1.12
N ILE A 50 -4.76 11.56 0.01
CA ILE A 50 -5.59 12.33 -0.89
C ILE A 50 -7.02 11.83 -0.77
N SER A 51 -7.90 12.67 -0.23
CA SER A 51 -9.33 12.37 -0.08
C SER A 51 -10.21 13.01 -1.15
N LYS A 52 -9.62 13.84 -2.03
CA LYS A 52 -10.31 14.50 -3.15
C LYS A 52 -9.39 14.62 -4.37
N LEU A 53 -9.95 14.48 -5.56
CA LEU A 53 -9.24 14.66 -6.84
C LEU A 53 -9.14 16.14 -7.20
N GLU A 54 -8.44 16.90 -6.38
CA GLU A 54 -8.13 18.31 -6.61
C GLU A 54 -6.63 18.48 -6.82
N ASP A 55 -6.25 19.38 -7.74
CA ASP A 55 -4.85 19.69 -7.97
C ASP A 55 -4.20 20.24 -6.69
N PHE A 56 -2.96 19.83 -6.42
CA PHE A 56 -2.21 20.27 -5.25
C PHE A 56 -0.74 20.51 -5.57
N GLU A 57 -0.04 21.14 -4.64
CA GLU A 57 1.39 21.42 -4.77
C GLU A 57 2.17 20.71 -3.66
N ILE A 58 3.36 20.21 -4.01
CA ILE A 58 4.36 19.67 -3.08
C ILE A 58 5.66 20.42 -3.25
N THR A 59 6.54 20.34 -2.24
CA THR A 59 7.89 20.90 -2.32
C THR A 59 8.92 19.78 -2.31
N LEU A 60 9.80 19.76 -3.30
CA LEU A 60 10.97 18.89 -3.29
C LEU A 60 12.19 19.66 -2.79
N PRO A 61 13.10 18.99 -2.07
CA PRO A 61 14.26 19.66 -1.46
C PRO A 61 15.20 20.25 -2.51
N GLU A 62 15.27 19.66 -3.71
CA GLU A 62 16.11 20.15 -4.79
C GLU A 62 15.67 19.66 -6.18
N LYS A 63 16.36 20.14 -7.22
CA LYS A 63 16.23 19.58 -8.56
C LYS A 63 16.88 18.19 -8.62
N GLY A 64 16.21 17.21 -9.19
CA GLY A 64 16.70 15.84 -9.07
C GLY A 64 15.88 14.82 -9.85
N LYS A 65 16.34 13.57 -9.78
CA LYS A 65 15.51 12.42 -10.15
C LYS A 65 14.70 12.05 -8.92
N TYR A 66 13.42 11.78 -9.12
CA TYR A 66 12.49 11.38 -8.08
C TYR A 66 11.59 10.27 -8.61
N GLU A 67 11.17 9.39 -7.71
CA GLU A 67 10.18 8.36 -8.00
C GLU A 67 8.88 8.68 -7.25
N PHE A 68 7.80 8.82 -8.03
CA PHE A 68 6.46 9.10 -7.51
C PHE A 68 5.54 7.92 -7.78
N SER A 69 4.75 7.56 -6.78
CA SER A 69 3.68 6.57 -6.93
C SER A 69 2.38 7.11 -6.37
N PHE A 70 1.28 6.67 -6.96
CA PHE A 70 -0.05 6.92 -6.44
C PHE A 70 -0.80 5.58 -6.43
N VAL A 71 -1.51 5.29 -5.36
CA VAL A 71 -2.36 4.10 -5.27
C VAL A 71 -3.69 4.51 -4.68
N SER A 72 -4.76 3.97 -5.26
CA SER A 72 -6.14 4.20 -4.83
C SER A 72 -6.95 2.95 -5.15
N GLU A 73 -7.89 2.60 -4.28
CA GLU A 73 -8.75 1.43 -4.48
C GLU A 73 -9.69 1.65 -5.68
N GLY A 74 -9.88 0.62 -6.50
CA GLY A 74 -10.76 0.70 -7.69
C GLY A 74 -10.13 1.39 -8.90
N PHE A 75 -8.86 1.83 -8.80
CA PHE A 75 -8.15 2.50 -9.88
C PHE A 75 -6.81 1.85 -10.18
N THR A 76 -6.49 1.74 -11.47
CA THR A 76 -5.10 1.65 -11.91
C THR A 76 -4.60 3.07 -12.09
N ALA A 77 -3.51 3.40 -11.39
CA ALA A 77 -2.94 4.73 -11.39
C ALA A 77 -1.61 4.76 -12.15
N TYR A 78 -1.47 5.73 -13.04
CA TYR A 78 -0.23 6.00 -13.77
C TYR A 78 0.32 7.37 -13.37
N THR A 79 1.55 7.40 -12.87
CA THR A 79 2.26 8.63 -12.55
C THR A 79 3.11 9.07 -13.73
N ILE A 80 2.71 10.17 -14.38
CA ILE A 80 3.37 10.72 -15.57
C ILE A 80 4.11 11.99 -15.16
N TYR A 81 5.43 11.96 -15.25
CA TYR A 81 6.28 13.07 -14.81
C TYR A 81 7.63 13.04 -15.56
N PRO A 82 8.37 14.17 -15.62
CA PRO A 82 9.66 14.21 -16.28
C PRO A 82 10.71 13.40 -15.52
N VAL A 83 11.64 12.77 -16.24
CA VAL A 83 12.78 12.00 -15.67
C VAL A 83 13.60 12.80 -14.64
N ARG A 84 13.63 14.14 -14.77
CA ARG A 84 14.33 15.02 -13.84
C ARG A 84 13.49 16.26 -13.53
N MET A 85 13.13 16.41 -12.26
CA MET A 85 12.37 17.54 -11.73
C MET A 85 13.24 18.79 -11.64
N ASN A 86 12.68 19.92 -12.04
CA ASN A 86 13.27 21.26 -11.89
C ASN A 86 12.17 22.33 -12.03
N ALA A 87 12.48 23.60 -11.74
CA ALA A 87 11.51 24.70 -11.78
C ALA A 87 10.73 24.88 -13.10
N ARG A 88 11.22 24.36 -14.24
CA ARG A 88 10.52 24.39 -15.54
C ARG A 88 9.79 23.09 -15.87
N LYS A 89 10.21 21.98 -15.27
CA LYS A 89 9.67 20.63 -15.47
C LYS A 89 9.27 20.09 -14.11
N ASN A 90 8.15 20.60 -13.60
CA ASN A 90 7.68 20.41 -12.23
C ASN A 90 6.21 20.00 -12.18
N THR A 91 5.74 19.26 -13.18
CA THR A 91 4.35 18.79 -13.23
C THR A 91 4.33 17.27 -13.17
N ILE A 92 3.45 16.77 -12.32
CA ILE A 92 3.10 15.35 -12.21
C ILE A 92 1.62 15.24 -12.57
N ILE A 93 1.31 14.31 -13.47
CA ILE A 93 -0.05 13.96 -13.82
C ILE A 93 -0.31 12.54 -13.30
N ILE A 94 -1.31 12.41 -12.45
CA ILE A 94 -1.81 11.12 -11.98
C ILE A 94 -3.00 10.78 -12.86
N ARG A 95 -2.82 9.83 -13.78
CA ARG A 95 -3.93 9.31 -14.57
C ARG A 95 -4.57 8.16 -13.82
N LEU A 96 -5.89 8.24 -13.63
CA LEU A 96 -6.69 7.18 -13.03
C LEU A 96 -7.55 6.51 -14.10
N GLU A 97 -7.39 5.21 -14.20
CA GLU A 97 -8.20 4.33 -15.05
C GLU A 97 -8.93 3.34 -14.16
N GLU A 98 -10.14 2.96 -14.55
CA GLU A 98 -10.89 1.93 -13.83
C GLU A 98 -10.10 0.63 -13.88
N THR A 99 -9.90 -0.01 -12.73
CA THR A 99 -9.44 -1.38 -12.75
C THR A 99 -10.52 -2.26 -13.38
N HIS A 100 -10.32 -2.67 -14.63
CA HIS A 100 -11.05 -3.78 -15.24
C HIS A 100 -10.63 -5.11 -14.60
N PHE A 101 -10.70 -5.24 -13.28
CA PHE A 101 -10.87 -6.55 -12.69
C PHE A 101 -12.25 -7.00 -13.11
N GLN A 102 -12.30 -7.87 -14.12
CA GLN A 102 -13.46 -8.72 -14.30
C GLN A 102 -13.63 -9.48 -12.98
N LYS A 103 -14.52 -8.98 -12.14
CA LYS A 103 -15.16 -9.76 -11.08
C LYS A 103 -15.78 -10.92 -11.85
N LYS A 104 -15.08 -12.06 -11.92
CA LYS A 104 -15.66 -13.30 -12.43
C LYS A 104 -16.89 -13.49 -11.55
N GLU A 105 -18.04 -13.21 -12.15
CA GLU A 105 -19.34 -13.32 -11.53
C GLU A 105 -19.61 -14.80 -11.32
N VAL A 106 -19.05 -15.35 -10.25
CA VAL A 106 -19.55 -16.59 -9.66
C VAL A 106 -20.77 -16.14 -8.86
N ALA A 107 -21.94 -16.40 -9.46
CA ALA A 107 -23.29 -16.24 -8.94
C ALA A 107 -23.38 -15.75 -7.48
N SER A 108 -23.88 -14.52 -7.35
CA SER A 108 -24.25 -13.87 -6.10
C SER A 108 -25.08 -14.78 -5.18
N LYS A 109 -24.41 -15.35 -4.18
CA LYS A 109 -24.97 -15.60 -2.84
C LYS A 109 -24.41 -14.48 -1.95
N PRO A 110 -25.19 -13.92 -1.01
CA PRO A 110 -24.93 -12.59 -0.45
C PRO A 110 -23.53 -12.51 0.17
N GLU A 111 -22.85 -11.37 -0.06
CA GLU A 111 -21.51 -11.02 0.44
C GLU A 111 -21.47 -11.02 1.97
N THR A 112 -21.42 -12.20 2.59
CA THR A 112 -20.73 -12.37 3.87
C THR A 112 -19.27 -12.64 3.55
N VAL A 113 -18.46 -11.62 3.80
CA VAL A 113 -17.02 -11.64 3.69
C VAL A 113 -16.45 -12.76 4.58
N ASN A 114 -16.24 -13.96 4.02
CA ASN A 114 -15.81 -15.15 4.76
C ASN A 114 -14.51 -15.73 4.18
N HIS A 115 -13.47 -14.90 4.06
CA HIS A 115 -12.17 -15.39 3.61
C HIS A 115 -11.01 -14.58 4.21
N PHE A 116 -9.90 -15.27 4.43
CA PHE A 116 -8.60 -14.63 4.65
C PHE A 116 -7.94 -14.28 3.32
N ILE A 117 -7.22 -13.16 3.28
CA ILE A 117 -6.42 -12.72 2.13
C ILE A 117 -4.96 -13.10 2.34
N PHE A 118 -4.40 -13.78 1.34
CA PHE A 118 -3.00 -14.14 1.22
C PHE A 118 -2.42 -13.52 -0.06
N ASN A 119 -1.10 -13.43 -0.12
CA ASN A 119 -0.38 -12.98 -1.31
C ASN A 119 0.35 -14.18 -1.91
N GLY A 120 0.23 -14.36 -3.22
CA GLY A 120 0.77 -15.54 -3.88
C GLY A 120 0.44 -15.62 -5.37
N PHE A 121 0.98 -16.65 -6.02
CA PHE A 121 0.88 -16.83 -7.48
C PHE A 121 -0.36 -17.62 -7.91
N THR A 122 -0.86 -18.53 -7.06
CA THR A 122 -2.01 -19.38 -7.38
C THR A 122 -3.06 -19.33 -6.28
N ASN A 123 -4.32 -19.46 -6.68
CA ASN A 123 -5.48 -19.55 -5.79
C ASN A 123 -5.74 -20.99 -5.34
N ASP A 124 -4.71 -21.83 -5.26
CA ASP A 124 -4.89 -23.24 -4.96
C ASP A 124 -5.28 -23.41 -3.49
N ILE A 125 -6.46 -24.00 -3.27
CA ILE A 125 -7.00 -24.33 -1.96
C ILE A 125 -6.56 -25.75 -1.63
N SER A 126 -5.63 -25.88 -0.69
CA SER A 126 -5.18 -27.19 -0.19
C SER A 126 -6.31 -27.92 0.54
N ASP A 127 -6.19 -29.23 0.69
CA ASP A 127 -7.19 -30.02 1.42
C ASP A 127 -7.35 -29.58 2.88
N ALA A 128 -6.28 -29.07 3.50
CA ALA A 128 -6.36 -28.47 4.84
C ALA A 128 -7.28 -27.24 4.88
N TRP A 129 -7.26 -26.39 3.85
CA TRP A 129 -8.17 -25.24 3.74
C TRP A 129 -9.61 -25.68 3.45
N LYS A 130 -9.83 -26.80 2.75
CA LYS A 130 -11.18 -27.37 2.58
C LYS A 130 -11.75 -27.85 3.91
N VAL A 131 -10.95 -28.57 4.71
CA VAL A 131 -11.34 -29.00 6.08
C VAL A 131 -11.66 -27.80 6.96
N PHE A 132 -10.83 -26.75 6.92
CA PHE A 132 -11.09 -25.52 7.67
C PHE A 132 -12.40 -24.83 7.21
N TYR A 133 -12.65 -24.78 5.91
CA TYR A 133 -13.89 -24.24 5.36
C TYR A 133 -15.12 -25.05 5.78
N ASP A 134 -15.06 -26.38 5.75
CA ASP A 134 -16.18 -27.24 6.15
C ASP A 134 -16.52 -27.04 7.64
N LYS A 135 -15.51 -26.78 8.48
CA LYS A 135 -15.68 -26.57 9.93
C LYS A 135 -16.14 -25.14 10.29
N TYR A 136 -15.56 -24.12 9.66
CA TYR A 136 -15.73 -22.72 10.08
C TYR A 136 -16.50 -21.85 9.07
N GLY A 137 -16.72 -22.34 7.85
CA GLY A 137 -17.36 -21.60 6.77
C GLY A 137 -16.51 -20.46 6.22
N VAL A 138 -15.20 -20.50 6.45
CA VAL A 138 -14.23 -19.46 6.05
C VAL A 138 -13.16 -20.09 5.17
N SER A 139 -12.85 -19.44 4.05
CA SER A 139 -11.84 -19.92 3.10
C SER A 139 -10.61 -18.99 3.05
N LYS A 140 -9.72 -19.21 2.08
CA LYS A 140 -8.69 -18.25 1.71
C LYS A 140 -8.86 -17.80 0.26
N ILE A 141 -8.44 -16.58 -0.01
CA ILE A 141 -8.18 -16.10 -1.37
C ILE A 141 -6.72 -15.64 -1.47
N THR A 142 -6.18 -15.68 -2.67
CA THR A 142 -4.83 -15.22 -2.97
C THR A 142 -4.91 -14.06 -3.95
N GLU A 143 -4.42 -12.91 -3.53
CA GLU A 143 -4.35 -11.67 -4.31
C GLU A 143 -2.90 -11.25 -4.50
N ASN A 144 -2.54 -10.73 -5.67
CA ASN A 144 -1.26 -10.05 -5.95
C ASN A 144 0.03 -10.73 -5.41
N CYS A 145 0.83 -11.32 -6.30
CA CYS A 145 2.13 -11.91 -5.91
C CYS A 145 3.19 -10.88 -5.47
N VAL A 146 2.99 -9.61 -5.80
CA VAL A 146 3.82 -8.49 -5.32
C VAL A 146 3.15 -7.91 -4.08
N VAL A 147 3.83 -7.99 -2.93
CA VAL A 147 3.36 -7.36 -1.69
C VAL A 147 3.59 -5.85 -1.80
N ASP A 148 2.61 -5.13 -2.33
CA ASP A 148 2.57 -3.68 -2.23
C ASP A 148 1.93 -3.24 -0.89
N PRO A 149 2.28 -2.06 -0.35
CA PRO A 149 1.78 -1.61 0.95
C PRO A 149 0.25 -1.52 1.08
N PHE A 150 -0.49 -1.30 -0.01
CA PHE A 150 -1.95 -1.16 0.03
C PHE A 150 -2.62 -2.51 0.08
N SER A 151 -2.22 -3.43 -0.81
CA SER A 151 -2.69 -4.81 -0.77
C SER A 151 -2.37 -5.45 0.59
N TYR A 152 -1.20 -5.13 1.17
CA TYR A 152 -0.86 -5.57 2.53
C TYR A 152 -1.81 -5.01 3.59
N ARG A 153 -2.06 -3.69 3.62
CA ARG A 153 -2.99 -3.09 4.60
C ARG A 153 -4.40 -3.67 4.46
N LYS A 154 -4.91 -3.79 3.24
CA LYS A 154 -6.22 -4.39 2.96
C LYS A 154 -6.30 -5.84 3.47
N ALA A 155 -5.27 -6.64 3.20
CA ALA A 155 -5.19 -8.01 3.70
C ALA A 155 -5.19 -8.05 5.24
N VAL A 156 -4.41 -7.18 5.90
CA VAL A 156 -4.35 -7.09 7.37
C VAL A 156 -5.72 -6.73 7.97
N GLU A 157 -6.36 -5.68 7.48
CA GLU A 157 -7.66 -5.22 8.00
C GLU A 157 -8.75 -6.29 7.84
N GLN A 158 -8.81 -6.90 6.67
CA GLN A 158 -9.69 -8.01 6.38
C GLN A 158 -9.42 -9.21 7.30
N ASN A 159 -8.17 -9.63 7.42
CA ASN A 159 -7.79 -10.79 8.22
C ASN A 159 -8.09 -10.55 9.70
N GLN A 160 -7.90 -9.33 10.21
CA GLN A 160 -8.27 -8.95 11.58
C GLN A 160 -9.79 -8.98 11.78
N LYS A 161 -10.58 -8.52 10.81
CA LYS A 161 -12.05 -8.65 10.84
C LYS A 161 -12.47 -10.12 10.92
N MET A 162 -11.85 -10.98 10.11
CA MET A 162 -12.10 -12.43 10.14
C MET A 162 -11.71 -13.05 11.48
N TYR A 163 -10.55 -12.68 12.04
CA TYR A 163 -10.10 -13.12 13.35
C TYR A 163 -11.13 -12.79 14.43
N ASN A 164 -11.65 -11.55 14.45
CA ASN A 164 -12.64 -11.11 15.42
C ASN A 164 -13.97 -11.88 15.26
N GLN A 165 -14.43 -12.08 14.03
CA GLN A 165 -15.66 -12.82 13.74
C GLN A 165 -15.57 -14.29 14.16
N LEU A 166 -14.48 -14.97 13.80
CA LEU A 166 -14.26 -16.36 14.20
C LEU A 166 -14.11 -16.48 15.71
N THR A 167 -13.41 -15.55 16.35
CA THR A 167 -13.24 -15.53 17.80
C THR A 167 -14.56 -15.30 18.53
N GLN A 168 -15.39 -14.40 18.03
CA GLN A 168 -16.73 -14.15 18.57
C GLN A 168 -17.64 -15.36 18.43
N LYS A 169 -17.55 -16.11 17.32
CA LYS A 169 -18.45 -17.21 17.00
C LYS A 169 -18.02 -18.56 17.58
N PHE A 170 -16.72 -18.82 17.63
CA PHE A 170 -16.16 -20.14 17.93
C PHE A 170 -15.16 -20.13 19.10
N GLY A 171 -15.00 -19.00 19.81
CA GLY A 171 -13.94 -18.87 20.81
C GLY A 171 -12.55 -18.85 20.15
N LYS A 172 -11.50 -19.24 20.86
CA LYS A 172 -10.13 -19.22 20.31
C LYS A 172 -9.69 -20.54 19.68
N ASP A 173 -10.50 -21.59 19.76
CA ASP A 173 -10.12 -22.95 19.36
C ASP A 173 -9.86 -23.06 17.84
N TRP A 174 -10.50 -22.23 17.03
CA TRP A 174 -10.28 -22.19 15.58
C TRP A 174 -8.83 -21.84 15.19
N ILE A 175 -8.07 -21.20 16.08
CA ILE A 175 -6.68 -20.83 15.84
C ILE A 175 -5.80 -22.07 15.66
N GLU A 176 -6.08 -23.16 16.39
CA GLU A 176 -5.31 -24.40 16.30
C GLU A 176 -5.59 -25.18 15.01
N ASP A 177 -6.76 -24.96 14.41
CA ASP A 177 -7.15 -25.60 13.16
C ASP A 177 -6.72 -24.80 11.92
N LEU A 178 -6.17 -23.60 12.12
CA LEU A 178 -5.81 -22.69 11.04
C LEU A 178 -4.63 -23.27 10.22
N PRO A 179 -4.79 -23.56 8.92
CA PRO A 179 -3.75 -24.23 8.14
C PRO A 179 -2.49 -23.40 7.92
N GLU A 180 -2.65 -22.08 7.85
CA GLU A 180 -1.59 -21.12 7.60
C GLU A 180 -1.96 -19.78 8.24
N ILE A 181 -0.99 -19.07 8.80
CA ILE A 181 -1.21 -17.79 9.48
C ILE A 181 -1.38 -16.67 8.43
N PRO A 182 -2.56 -16.02 8.34
CA PRO A 182 -2.78 -14.86 7.48
C PRO A 182 -1.96 -13.66 7.93
N PHE A 183 -1.67 -12.75 6.99
CA PHE A 183 -0.97 -11.50 7.31
C PHE A 183 -1.69 -10.69 8.38
N GLY A 184 -0.92 -10.05 9.26
CA GLY A 184 -1.43 -9.19 10.32
C GLY A 184 -1.98 -9.92 11.56
N LEU A 185 -1.94 -11.26 11.59
CA LEU A 185 -2.50 -12.05 12.71
C LEU A 185 -1.47 -12.68 13.65
N ARG A 186 -0.18 -12.64 13.31
CA ARG A 186 0.87 -13.32 14.10
C ARG A 186 0.86 -12.91 15.57
N ASP A 187 0.80 -11.61 15.86
CA ASP A 187 0.86 -11.09 17.23
C ASP A 187 -0.43 -11.41 18.00
N LEU A 188 -1.60 -11.26 17.33
CA LEU A 188 -2.91 -11.58 17.91
C LEU A 188 -3.02 -13.06 18.29
N ILE A 189 -2.55 -13.95 17.42
CA ILE A 189 -2.53 -15.39 17.67
C ILE A 189 -1.54 -15.72 18.81
N SER A 190 -0.37 -15.08 18.84
CA SER A 190 0.63 -15.31 19.89
C SER A 190 0.10 -14.87 21.27
N GLU A 191 -0.59 -13.73 21.33
CA GLU A 191 -1.26 -13.27 22.56
C GLU A 191 -2.43 -14.18 22.96
N ALA A 192 -3.17 -14.71 21.98
CA ALA A 192 -4.26 -15.63 22.26
C ALA A 192 -3.77 -16.94 22.90
N LYS A 193 -2.63 -17.45 22.43
CA LYS A 193 -2.00 -18.69 22.93
C LYS A 193 -1.30 -18.51 24.28
N SER A 194 -0.83 -17.31 24.63
CA SER A 194 -0.18 -17.06 25.94
C SER A 194 -1.16 -16.90 27.11
N LYS A 195 -2.45 -16.71 26.80
CA LYS A 195 -3.53 -16.49 27.78
C LYS A 195 -4.43 -17.71 28.01
N ASN A 196 -4.11 -18.84 27.38
CA ASN A 196 -4.75 -20.15 27.60
C ASN A 196 -3.77 -21.07 28.35
#